data_AF-A0A6A5UE06-F1
#
_entry.id   AF-A0A6A5UE06-F1
#
_cell.length_a   1.000
_cell.length_b   1.000
_cell.length_c   1.000
_cell.angle_alpha   90.00
_cell.angle_beta   90.00
_cell.angle_gamma   90.00
#
_symmetry.space_group_name_H-M   'P 1'
#
loop_
_entity.id
_entity.type
_entity.pdbx_description
1 polymer ?
#
loop_
_entity_poly.entity_id
_entity_poly.type
_entity_poly.pdbx_seq_one_letter_code
_entity_poly.pdbx_strand_id
1 'polypeptide(L)'
;MATTTPQLIISKRCLVTTTLTLPQLHTLFPRLHHYIHPSQPHIAVLPKTVSPVGLQKVLQFREAEVSERADNIIATVAECIQMDATMAFFGTSPLLNLRRFLALTLEEDIHEDLTLPDFQKIWQLHRLPFTEPYIKALVKALAKVDAYIDTETSVPEAFHWYIRENEDYAEKIRGKMAVLEWVCGDEELTRRVNGMKRKVESEKVDLEVLRLEKGAKAVKRMKEVMESKGKTGVEIVFMRAE
;
A
#
# COMPACT_ATOMS: atom_id res chain seq x y z
N MET A 1 -4.35 26.66 33.71
CA MET A 1 -4.83 27.44 32.55
C MET A 1 -5.77 26.55 31.76
N ALA A 2 -6.98 27.02 31.42
CA ALA A 2 -7.90 26.23 30.61
C ALA A 2 -7.31 26.09 29.20
N THR A 3 -6.87 24.89 28.84
CA THR A 3 -6.44 24.55 27.48
C THR A 3 -7.67 24.61 26.59
N THR A 4 -7.78 25.68 25.79
CA THR A 4 -8.87 25.82 24.83
C THR A 4 -8.60 24.88 23.67
N THR A 5 -9.44 23.87 23.51
CA THR A 5 -9.38 22.89 22.42
C THR A 5 -9.51 23.61 21.07
N PRO A 6 -8.55 23.47 20.15
CA PRO A 6 -8.68 24.07 18.82
C PRO A 6 -9.89 23.52 18.06
N GLN A 7 -10.56 24.41 17.34
CA GLN A 7 -11.76 24.13 16.55
C GLN A 7 -11.50 24.41 15.07
N LEU A 8 -11.66 23.39 14.23
CA LEU A 8 -11.47 23.47 12.78
C LEU A 8 -12.85 23.37 12.12
N ILE A 9 -13.33 24.48 11.59
CA ILE A 9 -14.67 24.58 11.01
C ILE A 9 -14.56 24.48 9.49
N ILE A 10 -14.98 23.34 8.91
CA ILE A 10 -15.07 23.13 7.47
C ILE A 10 -16.48 23.50 7.03
N SER A 11 -16.63 24.71 6.49
CA SER A 11 -17.94 25.29 6.18
C SER A 11 -18.87 25.42 7.40
N LYS A 12 -20.04 26.05 7.26
CA LYS A 12 -20.97 26.33 8.38
C LYS A 12 -21.57 25.08 9.07
N ARG A 13 -21.19 23.85 8.70
CA ARG A 13 -21.87 22.62 9.11
C ARG A 13 -20.96 21.50 9.61
N CYS A 14 -19.65 21.63 9.52
CA CYS A 14 -18.74 20.57 9.95
C CYS A 14 -17.67 21.14 10.89
N LEU A 15 -17.71 20.69 12.14
CA LEU A 15 -16.72 21.01 13.16
C LEU A 15 -15.85 19.79 13.39
N VAL A 16 -14.55 19.95 13.23
CA VAL A 16 -13.52 18.98 13.60
C VAL A 16 -12.78 19.53 14.81
N THR A 17 -12.74 18.76 15.89
CA THR A 17 -12.02 19.11 17.13
C THR A 17 -10.82 18.21 17.32
N THR A 18 -9.81 18.69 18.03
CA THR A 18 -8.57 17.96 18.29
C THR A 18 -8.00 18.28 19.66
N THR A 19 -7.34 17.30 20.25
CA THR A 19 -6.57 17.42 21.50
C THR A 19 -5.19 18.04 21.28
N LEU A 20 -4.75 18.18 20.02
CA LEU A 20 -3.49 18.83 19.67
C LEU A 20 -3.52 20.31 20.05
N THR A 21 -2.39 20.81 20.53
CA THR A 21 -2.18 22.25 20.80
C THR A 21 -1.99 23.03 19.49
N LEU A 22 -2.23 24.34 19.52
CA LEU A 22 -1.98 25.23 18.38
C LEU A 22 -0.55 25.10 17.80
N PRO A 23 0.52 25.08 18.61
CA PRO A 23 1.88 24.85 18.09
C PRO A 23 2.05 23.49 17.39
N GLN A 24 1.43 22.43 17.92
CA GLN A 24 1.45 21.11 17.28
C GLN A 24 0.68 21.13 15.95
N LEU A 25 -0.44 21.84 15.89
CA LEU A 25 -1.20 22.04 14.67
C LEU A 25 -0.44 22.87 13.62
N HIS A 26 0.27 23.91 14.02
CA HIS A 26 1.14 24.66 13.10
C HIS A 26 2.30 23.82 12.55
N THR A 27 2.83 22.92 13.37
CA THR A 27 3.85 21.95 12.93
C THR A 27 3.28 20.96 11.93
N LEU A 28 2.07 20.47 12.16
CA LEU A 28 1.38 19.52 11.28
C LEU A 28 0.86 20.18 9.99
N PHE A 29 0.38 21.42 10.08
CA PHE A 29 -0.26 22.19 9.03
C PHE A 29 0.37 23.60 8.94
N PRO A 30 1.50 23.75 8.24
CA PRO A 30 2.22 25.03 8.17
C PRO A 30 1.34 26.18 7.67
N ARG A 31 0.42 25.92 6.74
CA ARG A 31 -0.50 26.94 6.19
C ARG A 31 -1.79 27.15 6.99
N LEU A 32 -1.95 26.50 8.15
CA LEU A 32 -3.17 26.65 8.95
C LEU A 32 -3.38 28.10 9.42
N HIS A 33 -2.30 28.84 9.65
CA HIS A 33 -2.35 30.23 10.11
C HIS A 33 -3.13 31.17 9.17
N HIS A 34 -3.21 30.87 7.87
CA HIS A 34 -4.02 31.65 6.91
C HIS A 34 -5.52 31.57 7.17
N TYR A 35 -5.96 30.56 7.93
CA TYR A 35 -7.37 30.26 8.16
C TYR A 35 -7.80 30.54 9.60
N ILE A 36 -6.88 30.98 10.47
CA ILE A 36 -7.19 31.28 11.86
C ILE A 36 -8.03 32.55 11.94
N HIS A 37 -9.11 32.51 12.72
CA HIS A 37 -9.97 33.65 12.95
C HIS A 37 -9.20 34.74 13.74
N PRO A 38 -9.08 35.98 13.24
CA PRO A 38 -8.23 37.01 13.86
C PRO A 38 -8.57 37.32 15.32
N SER A 39 -9.86 37.31 15.66
CA SER A 39 -10.35 37.57 17.03
C SER A 39 -10.43 36.32 17.91
N GLN A 40 -10.27 35.13 17.34
CA GLN A 40 -10.47 33.85 18.03
C GLN A 40 -9.38 32.87 17.57
N PRO A 41 -8.16 32.95 18.13
CA PRO A 41 -7.00 32.20 17.64
C PRO A 41 -7.13 30.68 17.79
N HIS A 42 -8.11 30.21 18.57
CA HIS A 42 -8.44 28.80 18.74
C HIS A 42 -9.43 28.28 17.67
N ILE A 43 -9.94 29.14 16.78
CA ILE A 43 -10.86 28.77 15.71
C ILE A 43 -10.16 28.99 14.36
N ALA A 44 -10.19 27.97 13.51
CA ALA A 44 -9.78 28.07 12.11
C ALA A 44 -10.96 27.75 11.19
N VAL A 45 -11.18 28.59 10.18
CA VAL A 45 -12.28 28.47 9.21
C VAL A 45 -11.72 28.01 7.88
N LEU A 46 -12.00 26.76 7.53
CA LEU A 46 -11.41 26.06 6.39
C LEU A 46 -12.36 26.10 5.17
N PRO A 47 -11.81 26.12 3.94
CA PRO A 47 -12.62 26.07 2.73
C PRO A 47 -13.29 24.70 2.56
N LYS A 48 -14.41 24.68 1.83
CA LYS A 48 -15.21 23.47 1.55
C LYS A 48 -14.44 22.37 0.79
N THR A 49 -13.30 22.70 0.20
CA THR A 49 -12.45 21.77 -0.54
C THR A 49 -11.67 20.83 0.37
N VAL A 50 -11.54 21.16 1.66
CA VAL A 50 -10.89 20.28 2.66
C VAL A 50 -11.85 19.15 3.01
N SER A 51 -11.40 17.90 2.88
CA SER A 51 -12.20 16.75 3.32
C SER A 51 -12.29 16.73 4.86
N PRO A 52 -13.51 16.71 5.44
CA PRO A 52 -13.67 16.50 6.87
C PRO A 52 -13.11 15.18 7.38
N VAL A 53 -13.33 14.11 6.63
CA VAL A 53 -12.84 12.77 6.97
C VAL A 53 -11.32 12.72 6.91
N GLY A 54 -10.73 13.29 5.85
CA GLY A 54 -9.28 13.38 5.71
C GLY A 54 -8.64 14.17 6.86
N LEU A 55 -9.20 15.35 7.19
CA LEU A 55 -8.72 16.17 8.29
C LEU A 55 -8.82 15.46 9.64
N GLN A 56 -9.97 14.86 9.93
CA GLN A 56 -10.19 14.15 11.18
C GLN A 56 -9.21 12.98 11.34
N LYS A 57 -9.00 12.17 10.29
CA LYS A 57 -8.08 11.04 10.33
C LYS A 57 -6.62 11.48 10.49
N VAL A 58 -6.19 12.56 9.82
CA VAL A 58 -4.83 13.11 10.00
C VAL A 58 -4.61 13.56 11.44
N LEU A 59 -5.59 14.24 12.04
CA LEU A 59 -5.52 14.68 13.43
C LEU A 59 -5.44 13.49 14.38
N GLN A 60 -6.34 12.51 14.22
CA GLN A 60 -6.33 11.27 15.01
C GLN A 60 -4.98 10.54 14.90
N PHE A 61 -4.44 10.43 13.68
CA PHE A 61 -3.14 9.81 13.46
C PHE A 61 -2.04 10.53 14.24
N ARG A 62 -2.02 11.86 14.19
CA ARG A 62 -1.03 12.65 14.92
C ARG A 62 -1.20 12.57 16.44
N GLU A 63 -2.43 12.54 16.93
CA GLU A 63 -2.74 12.34 18.35
C GLU A 63 -2.27 10.96 18.84
N ALA A 64 -2.45 9.94 18.01
CA ALA A 64 -1.99 8.58 18.29
C ALA A 64 -0.45 8.47 18.27
N GLU A 65 0.24 9.15 17.35
CA GLU A 65 1.71 9.25 17.37
C GLU A 65 2.23 9.90 18.64
N VAL A 66 1.61 11.00 19.08
CA VAL A 66 1.99 11.70 20.33
C VAL A 66 1.74 10.83 21.56
N SER A 67 0.75 9.94 21.50
CA SER A 67 0.36 9.04 22.59
C SER A 67 1.04 7.68 22.55
N GLU A 68 2.01 7.46 21.66
CA GLU A 68 2.68 6.16 21.42
C GLU A 68 1.71 4.99 21.11
N ARG A 69 0.55 5.29 20.52
CA ARG A 69 -0.51 4.33 20.16
C ARG A 69 -0.84 4.35 18.68
N ALA A 70 0.13 4.69 17.84
CA ALA A 70 -0.06 4.83 16.39
C ALA A 70 -0.64 3.57 15.72
N ASP A 71 -0.33 2.39 16.27
CA ASP A 71 -0.73 1.08 15.74
C ASP A 71 -2.25 0.82 15.79
N ASN A 72 -3.04 1.67 16.47
CA ASN A 72 -4.49 1.50 16.62
C ASN A 72 -5.32 2.29 15.59
N ILE A 73 -4.69 3.06 14.71
CA ILE A 73 -5.42 3.80 13.68
C ILE A 73 -5.75 2.84 12.56
N ILE A 74 -7.04 2.54 12.35
CA ILE A 74 -7.52 1.84 11.17
C ILE A 74 -8.04 2.88 10.18
N ALA A 75 -7.54 2.83 8.95
CA ALA A 75 -8.01 3.67 7.85
C ALA A 75 -8.15 2.83 6.59
N THR A 76 -9.20 3.06 5.82
CA THR A 76 -9.35 2.46 4.49
C THR A 76 -8.50 3.20 3.47
N VAL A 77 -8.20 2.58 2.33
CA VAL A 77 -7.56 3.27 1.17
C VAL A 77 -8.21 4.63 0.86
N ALA A 78 -9.54 4.71 0.84
CA ALA A 78 -10.26 5.94 0.52
C ALA A 78 -10.05 7.04 1.57
N GLU A 79 -9.92 6.69 2.85
CA GLU A 79 -9.60 7.63 3.92
C GLU A 79 -8.14 8.06 3.84
N CYS A 80 -7.24 7.12 3.55
CA CYS A 80 -5.83 7.32 3.31
C CYS A 80 -5.56 8.38 2.21
N ILE A 81 -6.26 8.30 1.08
CA ILE A 81 -6.19 9.29 0.00
C ILE A 81 -6.66 10.68 0.49
N GLN A 82 -7.73 10.73 1.28
CA GLN A 82 -8.26 11.99 1.81
C GLN A 82 -7.32 12.62 2.86
N MET A 83 -6.64 11.80 3.65
CA MET A 83 -5.60 12.25 4.58
C MET A 83 -4.47 12.93 3.82
N ASP A 84 -3.97 12.29 2.76
CA ASP A 84 -2.89 12.83 1.94
C ASP A 84 -3.29 14.13 1.22
N ALA A 85 -4.47 14.16 0.59
CA ALA A 85 -5.01 15.36 -0.03
C ALA A 85 -5.15 16.51 0.98
N THR A 86 -5.54 16.21 2.22
CA THR A 86 -5.63 17.20 3.31
C THR A 86 -4.25 17.74 3.71
N MET A 87 -3.26 16.85 3.88
CA MET A 87 -1.88 17.24 4.19
C MET A 87 -1.30 18.13 3.09
N ALA A 88 -1.49 17.74 1.82
CA ALA A 88 -1.04 18.51 0.66
C ALA A 88 -1.67 19.90 0.61
N PHE A 89 -2.98 20.02 0.90
CA PHE A 89 -3.69 21.30 0.96
C PHE A 89 -3.04 22.28 1.95
N PHE A 90 -2.66 21.78 3.14
CA PHE A 90 -2.00 22.59 4.17
C PHE A 90 -0.50 22.83 3.93
N GLY A 91 0.03 22.38 2.78
CA GLY A 91 1.43 22.56 2.41
C GLY A 91 2.38 21.63 3.17
N THR A 92 1.84 20.56 3.76
CA THR A 92 2.64 19.57 4.47
C THR A 92 2.91 18.40 3.53
N SER A 93 4.17 18.03 3.38
CA SER A 93 4.47 16.69 2.86
C SER A 93 3.93 15.67 3.86
N PRO A 94 3.22 14.60 3.43
CA PRO A 94 2.74 13.59 4.37
C PRO A 94 3.93 13.07 5.20
N LEU A 95 3.73 13.00 6.52
CA LEU A 95 4.75 12.56 7.48
C LEU A 95 5.33 11.22 7.03
N LEU A 96 6.62 10.97 7.24
CA LEU A 96 7.26 9.73 6.81
C LEU A 96 6.50 8.49 7.33
N ASN A 97 6.03 8.56 8.58
CA ASN A 97 5.24 7.52 9.22
C ASN A 97 3.84 7.40 8.60
N LEU A 98 3.19 8.53 8.28
CA LEU A 98 1.93 8.52 7.56
C LEU A 98 2.10 7.91 6.17
N ARG A 99 3.15 8.25 5.40
CA ARG A 99 3.43 7.63 4.10
C ARG A 99 3.66 6.12 4.22
N ARG A 100 4.38 5.68 5.25
CA ARG A 100 4.61 4.26 5.52
C ARG A 100 3.31 3.56 5.91
N PHE A 101 2.52 4.14 6.80
CA PHE A 101 1.20 3.64 7.17
C PHE A 101 0.29 3.55 5.93
N LEU A 102 0.19 4.61 5.14
CA LEU A 102 -0.54 4.62 3.87
C LEU A 102 -0.08 3.52 2.91
N ALA A 103 1.24 3.33 2.77
CA ALA A 103 1.79 2.27 1.92
C ALA A 103 1.52 0.87 2.48
N LEU A 104 1.62 0.68 3.78
CA LEU A 104 1.34 -0.60 4.46
C LEU A 104 -0.13 -0.95 4.40
N THR A 105 -1.03 -0.03 4.75
CA THR A 105 -2.48 -0.19 4.61
C THR A 105 -2.87 -0.45 3.16
N LEU A 106 -2.24 0.21 2.19
CA LEU A 106 -2.47 -0.10 0.79
C LEU A 106 -1.98 -1.50 0.43
N GLU A 107 -0.79 -1.91 0.88
CA GLU A 107 -0.27 -3.27 0.64
C GLU A 107 -1.14 -4.34 1.31
N GLU A 108 -1.60 -4.09 2.55
CA GLU A 108 -2.48 -4.96 3.34
C GLU A 108 -3.89 -5.06 2.73
N ASP A 109 -4.56 -3.93 2.45
CA ASP A 109 -5.89 -3.91 1.82
C ASP A 109 -5.84 -4.55 0.43
N ILE A 110 -4.77 -4.32 -0.34
CA ILE A 110 -4.53 -5.00 -1.63
C ILE A 110 -4.44 -6.52 -1.48
N HIS A 111 -3.92 -7.00 -0.36
CA HIS A 111 -3.74 -8.42 -0.08
C HIS A 111 -5.05 -9.11 0.37
N GLU A 112 -6.05 -8.36 0.86
CA GLU A 112 -7.32 -8.87 1.42
C GLU A 112 -8.54 -8.80 0.47
N ASP A 113 -8.38 -9.22 -0.79
CA ASP A 113 -9.49 -9.35 -1.77
C ASP A 113 -10.26 -8.04 -2.07
N LEU A 114 -9.52 -6.99 -2.49
CA LEU A 114 -10.13 -5.79 -3.09
C LEU A 114 -11.12 -6.14 -4.21
N THR A 115 -12.25 -5.43 -4.22
CA THR A 115 -13.26 -5.57 -5.27
C THR A 115 -12.89 -4.72 -6.49
N LEU A 116 -13.43 -5.05 -7.67
CA LEU A 116 -13.27 -4.24 -8.88
C LEU A 116 -13.58 -2.74 -8.67
N PRO A 117 -14.68 -2.35 -7.99
CA PRO A 117 -14.93 -0.95 -7.63
C PRO A 117 -13.79 -0.26 -6.88
N ASP A 118 -13.09 -0.97 -5.99
CA ASP A 118 -11.97 -0.41 -5.23
C ASP A 118 -10.78 -0.13 -6.13
N PHE A 119 -10.43 -1.09 -7.01
CA PHE A 119 -9.38 -0.91 -8.01
C PHE A 119 -9.67 0.30 -8.92
N GLN A 120 -10.90 0.41 -9.41
CA GLN A 120 -11.34 1.53 -10.24
C GLN A 120 -11.21 2.87 -9.52
N LYS A 121 -11.64 2.94 -8.26
CA LYS A 121 -11.59 4.16 -7.45
C LYS A 121 -10.15 4.61 -7.21
N ILE A 122 -9.23 3.69 -6.93
CA ILE A 122 -7.81 4.02 -6.76
C ILE A 122 -7.22 4.46 -8.10
N TRP A 123 -7.53 3.76 -9.19
CA TRP A 123 -7.04 4.11 -10.52
C TRP A 123 -7.48 5.49 -10.96
N GLN A 124 -8.70 5.94 -10.67
CA GLN A 124 -9.17 7.30 -11.01
C GLN A 124 -8.25 8.42 -10.49
N LEU A 125 -7.44 8.13 -9.49
CA LEU A 125 -6.51 9.07 -8.90
C LEU A 125 -5.21 9.21 -9.67
N HIS A 126 -4.91 8.34 -10.65
CA HIS A 126 -3.61 8.32 -11.35
C HIS A 126 -3.21 9.65 -12.00
N ARG A 127 -4.17 10.53 -12.26
CA ARG A 127 -3.95 11.87 -12.82
C ARG A 127 -3.38 12.85 -11.80
N LEU A 128 -3.34 12.49 -10.52
CA LEU A 128 -2.83 13.32 -9.45
C LEU A 128 -1.35 12.99 -9.21
N PRO A 129 -0.43 13.97 -9.27
CA PRO A 129 1.01 13.69 -9.22
C PRO A 129 1.48 13.12 -7.87
N PHE A 130 0.73 13.36 -6.79
CA PHE A 130 1.07 12.87 -5.45
C PHE A 130 0.62 11.42 -5.20
N THR A 131 -0.24 10.85 -6.05
CA THR A 131 -0.78 9.50 -5.84
C THR A 131 0.02 8.41 -6.52
N GLU A 132 1.09 8.75 -7.25
CA GLU A 132 1.95 7.79 -7.96
C GLU A 132 2.47 6.64 -7.07
N PRO A 133 2.83 6.82 -5.78
CA PRO A 133 3.17 5.69 -4.91
C PRO A 133 2.02 4.69 -4.76
N TYR A 134 0.78 5.17 -4.65
CA TYR A 134 -0.41 4.34 -4.51
C TYR A 134 -0.75 3.64 -5.83
N ILE A 135 -0.59 4.35 -6.95
CA ILE A 135 -0.75 3.76 -8.29
C ILE A 135 0.27 2.65 -8.53
N LYS A 136 1.53 2.83 -8.09
CA LYS A 136 2.54 1.77 -8.19
C LYS A 136 2.17 0.55 -7.35
N ALA A 137 1.64 0.74 -6.14
CA ALA A 137 1.14 -0.36 -5.31
C ALA A 137 -0.02 -1.09 -5.99
N LEU A 138 -1.00 -0.35 -6.51
CA LEU A 138 -2.11 -0.88 -7.30
C LEU A 138 -1.63 -1.70 -8.50
N VAL A 139 -0.70 -1.16 -9.29
CA VAL A 139 -0.14 -1.84 -10.47
C VAL A 139 0.59 -3.12 -10.07
N LYS A 140 1.32 -3.10 -8.96
CA LYS A 140 1.97 -4.29 -8.40
C LYS A 140 0.97 -5.34 -7.94
N ALA A 141 -0.16 -4.93 -7.35
CA ALA A 141 -1.27 -5.81 -6.99
C ALA A 141 -1.84 -6.52 -8.21
N LEU A 142 -2.18 -5.74 -9.24
CA LEU A 142 -2.77 -6.25 -10.47
C LEU A 142 -1.83 -7.24 -11.17
N ALA A 143 -0.52 -6.95 -11.20
CA ALA A 143 0.48 -7.88 -11.71
C ALA A 143 0.52 -9.21 -10.92
N LYS A 144 0.31 -9.18 -9.60
CA LYS A 144 0.19 -10.40 -8.78
C LYS A 144 -1.10 -11.16 -9.06
N VAL A 145 -2.22 -10.47 -9.24
CA VAL A 145 -3.51 -11.09 -9.61
C VAL A 145 -3.38 -11.82 -10.94
N ASP A 146 -2.76 -11.18 -11.93
CA ASP A 146 -2.53 -11.77 -13.25
C ASP A 146 -1.63 -13.01 -13.16
N ALA A 147 -0.50 -12.91 -12.45
CA ALA A 147 0.38 -14.06 -12.22
C ALA A 147 -0.30 -15.20 -11.45
N TYR A 148 -1.20 -14.89 -10.52
CA TYR A 148 -1.99 -15.88 -9.81
C TYR A 148 -2.92 -16.63 -10.78
N ILE A 149 -3.67 -15.91 -11.61
CA ILE A 149 -4.54 -16.52 -12.63
C ILE A 149 -3.73 -17.33 -13.66
N ASP A 150 -2.59 -16.83 -14.12
CA ASP A 150 -1.67 -17.57 -15.01
C ASP A 150 -1.25 -18.91 -14.37
N THR A 151 -0.98 -18.92 -13.06
CA THR A 151 -0.60 -20.13 -12.32
C THR A 151 -1.76 -21.11 -12.17
N GLU A 152 -2.94 -20.63 -11.77
CA GLU A 152 -4.13 -21.46 -11.58
C GLU A 152 -4.60 -22.08 -12.91
N THR A 153 -4.45 -21.37 -14.03
CA THR A 153 -4.84 -21.84 -15.36
C THR A 153 -3.77 -22.69 -16.07
N SER A 154 -2.61 -22.88 -15.45
CA SER A 154 -1.49 -23.65 -16.03
C SER A 154 -1.80 -25.14 -16.28
N VAL A 155 -2.77 -25.69 -15.55
CA VAL A 155 -3.29 -27.06 -15.74
C VAL A 155 -4.80 -26.99 -15.99
N PRO A 156 -5.23 -26.85 -17.26
CA PRO A 156 -6.62 -26.56 -17.61
C PRO A 156 -7.63 -27.56 -17.05
N GLU A 157 -7.31 -28.85 -17.05
CA GLU A 157 -8.20 -29.91 -16.58
C GLU A 157 -8.47 -29.80 -15.07
N ALA A 158 -7.42 -29.54 -14.28
CA ALA A 158 -7.53 -29.37 -12.84
C ALA A 158 -8.29 -28.08 -12.50
N PHE A 159 -8.00 -26.99 -13.21
CA PHE A 159 -8.69 -25.72 -13.06
C PHE A 159 -10.20 -25.83 -13.36
N HIS A 160 -10.56 -26.44 -14.49
CA HIS A 160 -11.96 -26.66 -14.85
C HIS A 160 -12.71 -27.54 -13.86
N TRP A 161 -12.05 -28.55 -13.30
CA TRP A 161 -12.60 -29.39 -12.25
C TRP A 161 -12.84 -28.59 -10.96
N TYR A 162 -11.85 -27.84 -10.47
CA TYR A 162 -11.97 -27.04 -9.25
C TYR A 162 -13.05 -25.94 -9.34
N ILE A 163 -13.17 -25.26 -10.49
CA ILE A 163 -14.25 -24.28 -10.71
C ILE A 163 -15.63 -24.94 -10.65
N ARG A 164 -15.77 -26.17 -11.14
CA ARG A 164 -17.06 -26.87 -11.15
C ARG A 164 -17.44 -27.35 -9.75
N GLU A 165 -16.48 -27.86 -9.00
CA GLU A 165 -16.72 -28.53 -7.71
C GLU A 165 -16.68 -27.57 -6.51
N ASN A 166 -16.16 -26.35 -6.67
CA ASN A 166 -16.03 -25.38 -5.58
C ASN A 166 -16.58 -23.99 -5.97
N GLU A 167 -17.77 -23.68 -5.45
CA GLU A 167 -18.49 -22.43 -5.74
C GLU A 167 -17.76 -21.18 -5.23
N ASP A 168 -17.19 -21.23 -4.01
CA ASP A 168 -16.43 -20.11 -3.44
C ASP A 168 -15.16 -19.80 -4.26
N TYR A 169 -14.48 -20.85 -4.72
CA TYR A 169 -13.33 -20.72 -5.60
C TYR A 169 -13.74 -20.14 -6.97
N ALA A 170 -14.85 -20.61 -7.54
CA ALA A 170 -15.38 -20.09 -8.80
C ALA A 170 -15.74 -18.59 -8.71
N GLU A 171 -16.36 -18.16 -7.62
CA GLU A 171 -16.69 -16.75 -7.39
C GLU A 171 -15.43 -15.90 -7.26
N LYS A 172 -14.44 -16.38 -6.49
CA LYS A 172 -13.14 -15.71 -6.34
C LYS A 172 -12.42 -15.54 -7.67
N ILE A 173 -12.36 -16.59 -8.49
CA ILE A 173 -11.75 -16.52 -9.83
C ILE A 173 -12.54 -15.56 -10.73
N ARG A 174 -13.87 -15.59 -10.71
CA ARG A 174 -14.70 -14.66 -11.49
C ARG A 174 -14.43 -13.21 -11.12
N GLY A 175 -14.32 -12.90 -9.83
CA GLY A 175 -13.96 -11.56 -9.35
C GLY A 175 -12.59 -11.10 -9.87
N LYS A 176 -11.58 -11.98 -9.82
CA LYS A 176 -10.23 -11.66 -10.33
C LYS A 176 -10.21 -11.51 -11.86
N MET A 177 -10.93 -12.35 -12.60
CA MET A 177 -11.07 -12.23 -14.06
C MET A 177 -11.75 -10.92 -14.46
N ALA A 178 -12.79 -10.49 -13.74
CA ALA A 178 -13.44 -9.20 -14.00
C ALA A 178 -12.49 -8.00 -13.80
N VAL A 179 -11.58 -8.10 -12.82
CA VAL A 179 -10.51 -7.10 -12.63
C VAL A 179 -9.54 -7.09 -13.81
N LEU A 180 -9.10 -8.25 -14.30
CA LEU A 180 -8.20 -8.35 -15.46
C LEU A 180 -8.86 -7.86 -16.75
N GLU A 181 -10.12 -8.19 -16.98
CA GLU A 181 -10.89 -7.70 -18.13
C GLU A 181 -10.98 -6.16 -18.11
N TRP A 182 -11.26 -5.58 -16.95
CA TRP A 182 -11.24 -4.12 -16.77
C TRP A 182 -9.86 -3.53 -17.05
N VAL A 183 -8.78 -4.14 -16.57
CA VAL A 183 -7.40 -3.70 -16.87
C VAL A 183 -7.15 -3.63 -18.37
N CYS A 184 -7.54 -4.67 -19.11
CA CYS A 184 -7.41 -4.73 -20.58
C CYS A 184 -8.21 -3.63 -21.31
N GLY A 185 -9.26 -3.09 -20.67
CA GLY A 185 -10.03 -1.96 -21.20
C GLY A 185 -9.34 -0.60 -21.10
N ASP A 186 -8.22 -0.48 -20.36
CA ASP A 186 -7.43 0.75 -20.20
C ASP A 186 -5.99 0.53 -20.68
N GLU A 187 -5.60 1.18 -21.79
CA GLU A 187 -4.29 1.01 -22.42
C GLU A 187 -3.12 1.44 -21.53
N GLU A 188 -3.29 2.49 -20.72
CA GLU A 188 -2.23 2.98 -19.83
C GLU A 188 -2.03 1.99 -18.69
N LEU A 189 -3.12 1.57 -18.05
CA LEU A 189 -3.09 0.60 -16.96
C LEU A 189 -2.49 -0.73 -17.43
N THR A 190 -2.95 -1.25 -18.57
CA THR A 190 -2.42 -2.46 -19.20
C THR A 190 -0.91 -2.37 -19.39
N ARG A 191 -0.42 -1.26 -19.94
CA ARG A 191 1.01 -1.04 -20.16
C ARG A 191 1.81 -1.03 -18.85
N ARG A 192 1.28 -0.36 -17.81
CA ARG A 192 1.92 -0.29 -16.49
C ARG A 192 1.97 -1.67 -15.82
N VAL A 193 0.88 -2.43 -15.86
CA VAL A 193 0.80 -3.79 -15.31
C VAL A 193 1.78 -4.72 -16.02
N ASN A 194 1.78 -4.74 -17.35
CA ASN A 194 2.73 -5.54 -18.13
C ASN A 194 4.20 -5.17 -17.85
N GLY A 195 4.49 -3.87 -17.70
CA GLY A 195 5.83 -3.41 -17.31
C GLY A 195 6.22 -3.89 -15.91
N MET A 196 5.27 -3.94 -14.98
CA MET A 196 5.50 -4.43 -13.62
C MET A 196 5.68 -5.95 -13.57
N LYS A 197 4.91 -6.73 -14.34
CA LYS A 197 5.11 -8.20 -14.46
C LYS A 197 6.55 -8.53 -14.81
N ARG A 198 7.07 -7.91 -15.87
CA ARG A 198 8.46 -8.10 -16.33
C ARG A 198 9.49 -7.77 -15.25
N LYS A 199 9.24 -6.71 -14.45
CA LYS A 199 10.13 -6.34 -13.32
C LYS A 199 10.10 -7.38 -12.21
N VAL A 200 8.91 -7.85 -11.82
CA VAL A 200 8.76 -8.88 -10.79
C VAL A 200 9.39 -10.20 -11.23
N GLU A 201 9.25 -10.56 -12.50
CA GLU A 201 9.92 -11.73 -13.09
C GLU A 201 11.44 -11.57 -13.08
N SER A 202 11.98 -10.43 -13.50
CA SER A 202 13.43 -10.19 -13.45
C SER A 202 13.98 -10.21 -12.01
N GLU A 203 13.27 -9.61 -11.05
CA GLU A 203 13.69 -9.60 -9.64
C GLU A 203 13.68 -11.01 -9.03
N LYS A 204 12.73 -11.87 -9.41
CA LYS A 204 12.70 -13.28 -8.99
C LYS A 204 13.91 -14.04 -9.53
N VAL A 205 14.22 -13.86 -10.82
CA VAL A 205 15.38 -14.49 -11.46
C VAL A 205 16.68 -14.04 -10.77
N ASP A 206 16.83 -12.74 -10.51
CA ASP A 206 18.04 -12.20 -9.85
C ASP A 206 18.21 -12.74 -8.42
N LEU A 207 17.12 -12.86 -7.67
CA LEU A 207 17.12 -13.43 -6.32
C LEU A 207 17.45 -14.93 -6.31
N GLU A 208 16.97 -15.67 -7.31
CA GLU A 208 17.23 -17.10 -7.47
C GLU A 208 18.68 -17.37 -7.88
N VAL A 209 19.22 -16.57 -8.81
CA VAL A 209 20.65 -16.55 -9.16
C VAL A 209 21.50 -16.24 -7.92
N LEU A 210 21.16 -15.21 -7.15
CA LEU A 210 21.86 -14.87 -5.90
C LEU A 210 21.81 -16.00 -4.85
N ARG A 211 20.68 -16.72 -4.75
CA ARG A 211 20.54 -17.89 -3.88
C ARG A 211 21.42 -19.05 -4.34
N LEU A 212 21.42 -19.36 -5.64
CA LEU A 212 22.25 -20.40 -6.23
C LEU A 212 23.75 -20.08 -6.09
N GLU A 213 24.16 -18.83 -6.29
CA GLU A 213 25.55 -18.40 -6.09
C GLU A 213 25.98 -18.50 -4.62
N LYS A 214 25.12 -18.11 -3.68
CA LYS A 214 25.39 -18.27 -2.23
C LYS A 214 25.48 -19.75 -1.85
N GLY A 215 24.58 -20.58 -2.37
CA GLY A 215 24.62 -22.04 -2.20
C GLY A 215 25.91 -22.65 -2.74
N ALA A 216 26.31 -22.29 -3.97
CA ALA A 216 27.55 -22.75 -4.59
C ALA A 216 28.80 -22.31 -3.80
N LYS A 217 28.84 -21.07 -3.30
CA LYS A 217 29.91 -20.58 -2.43
C LYS A 217 29.96 -21.32 -1.08
N ALA A 218 28.81 -21.66 -0.51
CA ALA A 218 28.73 -22.44 0.73
C ALA A 218 29.27 -23.87 0.53
N VAL A 219 28.88 -24.53 -0.56
CA VAL A 219 29.37 -25.87 -0.94
C VAL A 219 30.88 -25.85 -1.19
N LYS A 220 31.39 -24.83 -1.89
CA LYS A 220 32.83 -24.69 -2.15
C LYS A 220 33.63 -24.55 -0.84
N ARG A 221 33.18 -23.71 0.10
CA ARG A 221 33.81 -23.57 1.42
C ARG A 221 33.74 -24.86 2.24
N MET A 222 32.63 -25.59 2.18
CA MET A 222 32.49 -26.90 2.83
C MET A 222 33.51 -27.90 2.28
N LYS A 223 33.69 -27.94 0.96
CA LYS A 223 34.67 -28.80 0.29
C LYS A 223 36.11 -28.46 0.71
N GLU A 224 36.46 -27.18 0.73
CA GLU A 224 37.79 -26.70 1.19
C GLU A 224 38.05 -27.03 2.69
N VAL A 225 37.01 -26.92 3.54
CA VAL A 225 37.08 -27.29 4.96
C VAL A 225 37.19 -28.81 5.15
N MET A 226 36.59 -29.61 4.26
CA MET A 226 36.67 -31.07 4.30
C MET A 226 38.02 -31.60 3.78
N GLU A 227 38.55 -30.98 2.73
CA GLU A 227 39.88 -31.26 2.18
C GLU A 227 40.98 -30.90 3.20
N SER A 228 40.86 -29.76 3.89
CA SER A 228 41.81 -29.38 4.96
C SER A 228 41.73 -30.26 6.22
N LYS A 229 40.61 -30.96 6.44
CA LYS A 229 40.42 -31.90 7.57
C LYS A 229 40.69 -33.37 7.20
N GLY A 230 41.17 -33.66 6.00
CA GLY A 230 41.55 -35.01 5.58
C GLY A 230 40.40 -36.02 5.50
N LYS A 231 39.14 -35.57 5.45
CA LYS A 231 37.98 -36.44 5.29
C LYS A 231 37.52 -36.44 3.84
N THR A 232 38.12 -37.30 3.03
CA THR A 232 37.69 -37.59 1.66
C THR A 232 36.60 -38.66 1.68
N GLY A 233 35.36 -38.27 1.39
CA GLY A 233 34.31 -39.22 1.00
C GLY A 233 32.95 -38.93 1.62
N VAL A 234 32.16 -38.08 0.95
CA VAL A 234 30.70 -38.26 0.85
C VAL A 234 30.30 -37.78 -0.54
N GLU A 235 29.74 -38.67 -1.36
CA GLU A 235 29.06 -38.31 -2.60
C GLU A 235 27.82 -37.48 -2.26
N ILE A 236 27.80 -36.22 -2.69
CA ILE A 236 26.58 -35.40 -2.63
C ILE A 236 25.75 -35.77 -3.86
N VAL A 237 24.80 -36.68 -3.68
CA VAL A 237 23.78 -36.99 -4.67
C VAL A 237 22.81 -35.81 -4.75
N PHE A 238 22.89 -35.04 -5.84
CA PHE A 238 21.84 -34.09 -6.19
C PHE A 238 20.65 -34.89 -6.74
N MET A 239 19.60 -35.08 -5.92
CA MET A 239 18.30 -35.46 -6.45
C MET A 239 17.76 -34.26 -7.25
N ARG A 240 17.69 -34.40 -8.57
CA ARG A 240 16.84 -33.57 -9.42
C ARG A 240 15.40 -33.85 -9.01
N ALA A 241 14.66 -32.82 -8.59
CA ALA A 241 13.21 -32.88 -8.52
C ALA A 241 12.68 -32.84 -9.96
N GLU A 242 11.97 -33.90 -10.35
CA GLU A 242 11.08 -33.91 -11.51
C GLU A 242 9.78 -33.17 -11.18
#